data_AF-A0A9Q3BZG0-F1
#
_entry.id   AF-A0A9Q3BZG0-F1
#
_cell.length_a   1.000
_cell.length_b   1.000
_cell.length_c   1.000
_cell.angle_alpha   90.00
_cell.angle_beta   90.00
_cell.angle_gamma   90.00
#
_symmetry.space_group_name_H-M   'P 1'
#
loop_
_entity.id
_entity.type
_entity.pdbx_description
1 polymer ?
#
loop_
_entity_poly.entity_id
_entity_poly.type
_entity_poly.pdbx_seq_one_letter_code
_entity_poly.pdbx_strand_id
1 'polypeptide(L)'
;MAYNTSQNSTTGKSPLLVAKGWNPLFPVDHLKENILTVHHTAKDFHDMWKRECDKATQCIAEAKEYNKQRYDKTHMEPDFKEGDQVLVSTLNLNKLKGPKKTAG
;
A
#
# COMPACT_ATOMS: atom_id res chain seq x y z
N MET A 1 7.96 3.18 7.69
CA MET A 1 8.16 3.95 6.44
C MET A 1 6.82 4.48 5.95
N ALA A 2 6.79 5.65 5.30
CA ALA A 2 5.56 6.25 4.78
C ALA A 2 5.22 5.71 3.37
N TYR A 3 3.94 5.70 3.01
CA TYR A 3 3.43 5.18 1.72
C TYR A 3 4.19 5.73 0.50
N ASN A 4 4.47 7.04 0.48
CA ASN A 4 5.09 7.71 -0.66
C ASN A 4 6.55 7.28 -0.90
N THR A 5 7.27 6.86 0.14
CA THR A 5 8.68 6.46 0.05
C THR A 5 8.88 4.94 0.10
N SER A 6 7.84 4.18 0.45
CA SER A 6 7.86 2.72 0.37
C SER A 6 7.82 2.23 -1.08
N GLN A 7 8.59 1.19 -1.39
CA GLN A 7 8.54 0.53 -2.69
C GLN A 7 7.20 -0.20 -2.87
N ASN A 8 6.62 -0.05 -4.06
CA ASN A 8 5.47 -0.84 -4.46
C ASN A 8 5.95 -2.22 -4.94
N SER A 9 5.28 -3.29 -4.49
CA SER A 9 5.65 -4.68 -4.81
C SER A 9 5.55 -5.02 -6.30
N THR A 10 4.65 -4.38 -7.04
CA THR A 10 4.44 -4.65 -8.48
C THR A 10 5.44 -3.89 -9.35
N THR A 11 5.70 -2.62 -9.02
CA THR A 11 6.53 -1.74 -9.88
C THR A 11 7.98 -1.66 -9.42
N GLY A 12 8.30 -2.14 -8.22
CA GLY A 12 9.64 -2.05 -7.60
C GLY A 12 10.08 -0.63 -7.27
N LYS A 13 9.25 0.38 -7.52
CA LYS A 13 9.56 1.80 -7.34
C LYS A 13 8.61 2.42 -6.30
N SER A 14 9.09 3.40 -5.56
CA SER A 14 8.22 4.17 -4.68
C SER A 14 7.37 5.16 -5.48
N PRO A 15 6.15 5.50 -5.02
CA PRO A 15 5.32 6.51 -5.67
C PRO A 15 6.05 7.85 -5.87
N LEU A 16 6.84 8.28 -4.89
CA LEU A 16 7.58 9.53 -4.96
C LEU A 16 8.71 9.48 -5.99
N LEU A 17 9.41 8.35 -6.12
CA LEU A 17 10.42 8.17 -7.17
C LEU A 17 9.79 8.25 -8.56
N VAL A 18 8.62 7.64 -8.76
CA VAL A 18 7.91 7.71 -10.05
C VAL A 18 7.41 9.12 -10.33
N ALA A 19 6.90 9.82 -9.33
CA ALA A 19 6.33 11.16 -9.50
C ALA A 19 7.38 12.28 -9.61
N LYS A 20 8.51 12.17 -8.92
CA LYS A 20 9.51 13.24 -8.77
C LYS A 20 10.91 12.88 -9.25
N GLY A 21 11.17 11.60 -9.54
CA GLY A 21 12.50 11.14 -9.96
C GLY A 21 13.50 10.97 -8.82
N TRP A 22 13.14 11.28 -7.56
CA TRP A 22 14.01 11.12 -6.40
C TRP A 22 13.22 10.79 -5.14
N ASN A 23 13.86 10.10 -4.19
CA ASN A 23 13.37 9.91 -2.83
C ASN A 23 14.26 10.71 -1.86
N PRO A 24 13.68 11.39 -0.85
CA PRO A 24 14.47 12.01 0.20
C PRO A 24 15.16 10.93 1.02
N LEU A 25 16.43 11.17 1.32
CA LEU A 25 17.18 10.39 2.28
C LEU A 25 16.76 10.83 3.68
N PHE A 26 16.35 9.90 4.53
CA PHE A 26 15.96 10.18 5.90
C PHE A 26 17.21 10.22 6.81
N PRO A 27 17.14 10.89 7.97
CA PRO A 27 18.23 10.88 8.94
C PRO A 27 18.66 9.47 9.36
N VAL A 28 17.70 8.53 9.43
CA VAL A 28 17.96 7.11 9.71
C VAL A 28 18.81 6.43 8.64
N ASP A 29 18.70 6.86 7.38
CA ASP A 29 19.49 6.30 6.26
C ASP A 29 20.96 6.73 6.34
N HIS A 30 21.27 7.78 7.12
CA HIS A 30 22.62 8.31 7.32
C HIS A 30 23.29 7.80 8.60
N LEU A 31 22.57 7.05 9.44
CA LEU A 31 23.14 6.46 10.65
C LEU A 31 24.08 5.31 10.23
N LYS A 32 25.37 5.60 10.11
CA LYS A 32 26.39 4.57 9.93
C LYS A 32 26.49 3.73 11.21
N GLU A 33 26.50 2.41 11.08
CA GLU A 33 26.58 1.49 12.23
C GLU A 33 27.88 1.66 13.06
N ASN A 34 28.91 2.29 12.47
CA ASN A 34 30.24 2.48 13.05
C ASN A 34 30.50 3.89 13.62
N ILE A 35 29.47 4.67 13.91
CA ILE A 35 29.66 5.94 14.63
C ILE A 35 29.97 5.59 16.08
N LEU A 36 31.19 5.93 16.52
CA LEU A 36 31.63 5.79 17.92
C LEU A 36 30.47 6.23 18.82
N THR A 37 29.97 5.35 19.68
CA THR A 37 28.79 5.64 20.49
C THR A 37 29.14 6.73 21.50
N VAL A 38 28.92 7.99 21.14
CA VAL A 38 29.32 9.14 21.97
C VAL A 38 28.50 9.19 23.26
N HIS A 39 27.26 8.67 23.25
CA HIS A 39 26.35 8.74 24.40
C HIS A 39 25.45 7.49 24.52
N HIS A 40 25.47 6.85 25.69
CA HIS A 40 24.71 5.62 25.98
C HIS A 40 23.20 5.75 25.75
N THR A 41 22.57 6.87 26.17
CA THR A 41 21.13 7.10 25.95
C THR A 41 20.75 7.16 24.47
N ALA A 42 21.64 7.64 23.60
CA ALA A 42 21.37 7.69 22.17
C ALA A 42 21.31 6.27 21.57
N LYS A 43 22.15 5.36 22.08
CA LYS A 43 22.14 3.94 21.72
C LYS A 43 20.85 3.26 22.20
N ASP A 44 20.49 3.45 23.46
CA ASP A 44 19.28 2.84 24.04
C ASP A 44 18.01 3.31 23.29
N PHE A 45 17.94 4.60 22.96
CA PHE A 45 16.84 5.16 22.18
C PHE A 45 16.79 4.58 20.75
N HIS A 46 17.95 4.44 20.10
CA HIS A 46 18.03 3.82 18.79
C HIS A 46 17.58 2.36 18.80
N ASP A 47 17.96 1.59 19.82
CA ASP A 47 17.58 0.18 19.94
C ASP A 47 16.08 0.05 20.24
N MET A 48 15.52 0.93 21.07
CA MET A 48 14.08 1.03 21.29
C MET A 48 13.35 1.38 19.98
N TRP A 49 13.84 2.39 19.25
CA TRP A 49 13.28 2.80 17.96
C TRP A 49 13.29 1.67 16.94
N LYS A 50 14.39 0.91 16.82
CA LYS A 50 14.48 -0.26 15.94
C LYS A 50 13.42 -1.30 16.27
N ARG A 51 13.29 -1.68 17.54
CA ARG A 51 12.28 -2.65 18.00
C ARG A 51 10.86 -2.20 17.67
N GLU A 52 10.54 -0.93 17.88
CA GLU A 52 9.20 -0.40 17.57
C GLU A 52 8.96 -0.31 16.05
N CYS A 53 9.98 0.00 15.25
CA CYS A 53 9.88 -0.06 13.80
C CYS A 53 9.63 -1.48 13.29
N ASP A 54 10.29 -2.48 13.87
CA ASP A 54 10.11 -3.89 13.50
C ASP A 54 8.67 -4.35 13.81
N LYS A 55 8.16 -4.03 15.01
CA LYS A 55 6.77 -4.29 15.39
C LYS A 55 5.77 -3.60 14.46
N ALA A 56 5.98 -2.31 14.17
CA ALA A 56 5.11 -1.58 13.26
C ALA A 56 5.10 -2.21 11.85
N THR A 57 6.26 -2.69 11.38
CA THR A 57 6.37 -3.38 10.09
C THR A 57 5.60 -4.70 10.10
N GLN A 58 5.70 -5.47 11.19
CA GLN A 58 4.92 -6.69 11.38
C GLN A 58 3.41 -6.42 11.38
N CYS A 59 2.93 -5.42 12.13
CA CYS A 59 1.51 -5.07 12.15
C CYS A 59 0.98 -4.69 10.76
N ILE A 60 1.77 -3.97 9.96
CA ILE A 60 1.41 -3.64 8.58
C ILE A 60 1.32 -4.91 7.71
N ALA A 61 2.24 -5.85 7.88
CA ALA A 61 2.21 -7.12 7.15
C ALA A 61 0.98 -7.96 7.51
N GLU A 62 0.66 -8.08 8.80
CA GLU A 62 -0.53 -8.77 9.29
C GLU A 62 -1.82 -8.12 8.78
N ALA A 63 -1.91 -6.79 8.81
CA ALA A 63 -3.06 -6.07 8.29
C ALA A 63 -3.25 -6.26 6.77
N LYS A 64 -2.15 -6.30 6.01
CA LYS A 64 -2.20 -6.59 4.56
C LYS A 64 -2.74 -8.00 4.30
N GLU A 65 -2.22 -8.99 5.01
CA GLU A 65 -2.63 -10.38 4.86
C GLU A 65 -4.09 -10.59 5.28
N TYR A 66 -4.51 -10.00 6.40
CA TYR A 66 -5.91 -10.01 6.84
C TYR A 66 -6.85 -9.44 5.78
N ASN A 67 -6.50 -8.27 5.21
CA ASN A 67 -7.33 -7.63 4.18
C ASN A 67 -7.41 -8.48 2.91
N LYS A 68 -6.30 -9.12 2.51
CA LYS A 68 -6.27 -10.05 1.39
C LYS A 68 -7.19 -11.24 1.63
N GLN A 69 -7.02 -11.95 2.74
CA GLN A 69 -7.84 -13.11 3.09
C GLN A 69 -9.33 -12.76 3.20
N ARG A 70 -9.66 -11.60 3.78
CA ARG A 70 -11.03 -11.12 3.86
C ARG A 70 -11.62 -10.86 2.47
N TYR A 71 -10.84 -10.25 1.58
CA TYR A 71 -11.26 -10.00 0.20
C TYR A 71 -11.50 -11.32 -0.53
N ASP A 72 -10.51 -12.21 -0.55
CA ASP A 72 -10.56 -13.52 -1.21
C ASP A 72 -11.73 -14.38 -0.70
N LYS A 73 -12.06 -14.29 0.60
CA LYS A 73 -13.20 -15.02 1.19
C LYS A 73 -14.56 -14.48 0.77
N THR A 74 -14.66 -13.16 0.55
CA THR A 74 -15.95 -12.49 0.27
C THR A 74 -16.18 -12.21 -1.21
N HIS A 75 -15.12 -12.22 -2.01
CA HIS A 75 -15.14 -11.93 -3.44
C HIS A 75 -14.66 -13.17 -4.21
N MET A 76 -15.60 -14.06 -4.52
CA MET A 76 -15.35 -15.11 -5.50
C MET A 76 -15.49 -14.48 -6.89
N GLU A 77 -14.44 -14.57 -7.72
CA GLU A 77 -14.54 -14.14 -9.12
C GLU A 77 -15.60 -15.00 -9.82
N PRO A 78 -16.67 -14.39 -10.35
CA PRO A 78 -17.63 -15.13 -11.17
C PRO A 78 -16.96 -15.57 -12.47
N ASP A 79 -17.12 -16.85 -12.82
CA ASP A 79 -16.70 -17.39 -14.12
C ASP A 79 -17.72 -16.95 -15.17
N PHE A 80 -17.40 -15.92 -15.94
CA PHE A 80 -18.22 -15.45 -17.06
C PHE A 80 -17.77 -16.10 -18.36
N LYS A 81 -18.71 -16.67 -19.11
CA LYS A 81 -18.43 -17.26 -20.42
C LYS A 81 -18.94 -16.37 -21.55
N GLU A 82 -18.34 -16.52 -22.72
CA GLU A 82 -18.79 -15.81 -23.91
C GLU A 82 -20.26 -16.19 -24.22
N GLY A 83 -21.12 -15.16 -24.28
CA GLY A 83 -22.56 -15.33 -24.48
C GLY A 83 -23.41 -15.20 -23.22
N ASP A 84 -22.81 -15.14 -22.02
CA ASP A 84 -23.56 -14.95 -20.77
C ASP A 84 -24.14 -13.54 -20.67
N GLN A 85 -25.41 -13.45 -20.28
CA GLN A 85 -26.05 -12.18 -19.97
C GLN A 85 -25.79 -11.80 -18.52
N VAL A 86 -25.12 -10.65 -18.32
CA VAL A 86 -24.75 -10.15 -16.99
C VAL A 86 -25.36 -8.78 -16.73
N LEU A 87 -25.69 -8.51 -15.47
CA LEU A 87 -26.20 -7.21 -15.04
C LEU A 87 -25.06 -6.31 -14.57
N VAL A 88 -24.98 -5.12 -15.15
CA VAL A 88 -23.99 -4.10 -14.73
C VAL A 88 -24.61 -3.22 -13.66
N SER A 89 -23.98 -3.17 -12.48
CA SER A 89 -24.40 -2.26 -11.42
C SER A 89 -24.13 -0.81 -11.83
N THR A 90 -25.18 0.01 -11.82
CA THR A 90 -25.11 1.45 -12.14
C THR A 90 -24.83 2.34 -10.94
N LEU A 91 -24.75 1.78 -9.73
CA LEU A 91 -24.66 2.52 -8.46
C LEU A 91 -23.46 3.46 -8.37
N ASN A 92 -22.30 3.06 -8.92
CA ASN A 92 -21.07 3.87 -8.90
C ASN A 92 -20.75 4.51 -10.26
N LEU A 93 -21.66 4.39 -11.24
CA LEU A 93 -21.46 4.90 -12.58
C LEU A 93 -22.04 6.32 -12.69
N ASN A 94 -21.35 7.28 -12.07
CA ASN A 94 -21.70 8.71 -12.10
C ASN A 94 -21.66 9.34 -13.50
N LYS A 95 -21.22 8.60 -14.52
CA LYS A 95 -21.11 9.04 -15.92
C LYS A 95 -21.98 8.26 -16.92
N LEU A 96 -22.90 7.39 -16.46
CA LEU A 96 -23.87 6.74 -17.35
C LEU A 96 -25.15 7.59 -17.52
N LYS A 97 -25.01 8.85 -17.95
CA LYS A 97 -26.10 9.52 -18.67
C LYS A 97 -26.01 9.11 -20.14
N GLY A 98 -26.32 7.84 -20.41
CA GLY A 98 -26.66 7.42 -21.77
C GLY A 98 -27.99 8.05 -22.19
N PRO A 99 -28.26 8.23 -23.49
CA PRO A 99 -29.50 8.84 -23.96
C PRO A 99 -30.70 8.02 -23.47
N LYS A 100 -31.67 8.68 -22.83
CA LYS A 100 -32.95 8.07 -22.45
C LYS A 100 -33.61 7.55 -23.73
N LYS A 101 -33.84 6.23 -23.83
CA LYS A 101 -34.77 5.69 -24.84
C LYS A 101 -36.16 6.24 -24.51
N THR A 102 -36.70 7.09 -25.37
CA THR A 102 -38.12 7.37 -25.43
C THR A 102 -38.81 6.10 -25.92
N ALA A 103 -39.67 5.52 -25.08
CA ALA A 103 -40.62 4.50 -25.51
C ALA A 103 -41.53 5.13 -26.56
N GLY A 104 -41.63 4.48 -27.72
CA GLY A 104 -42.66 4.66 -28.73
C GLY A 104 -43.44 3.37 -28.84
#